data_AF-A0A0F9JRK6-F1
#
_entry.id   AF-A0A0F9JRK6-F1
#
_cell.length_a   1.000
_cell.length_b   1.000
_cell.length_c   1.000
_cell.angle_alpha   90.00
_cell.angle_beta   90.00
_cell.angle_gamma   90.00
#
_symmetry.space_group_name_H-M   'P 1'
#
loop_
_entity.id
_entity.type
_entity.pdbx_description
1 polymer ?
#
loop_
_entity_poly.entity_id
_entity_poly.type
_entity_poly.pdbx_seq_one_letter_code
_entity_poly.pdbx_strand_id
1 'polypeptide(L)'
;MINLKQVLLFEANTFDNPLDGKSKRNAANWVHGKVGTFTRGKFSDEYWQPVQDIFKRFDFLRLDWTPGKTWYDEERVTRQDGSSVSVPVRKTFEFTIKFVNNRDKEDVLYGRMVAAGAGSVEEPLSSYDVTLTVG
;
A
#
# COMPACT_ATOMS: atom_id res chain seq x y z
N MET A 1 12.81 -42.63 -21.41
CA MET A 1 11.42 -42.56 -20.89
C MET A 1 11.39 -41.48 -19.84
N ILE A 2 10.76 -40.34 -20.14
CA ILE A 2 10.59 -39.25 -19.16
C ILE A 2 9.48 -39.67 -18.21
N ASN A 3 9.76 -39.65 -16.91
CA ASN A 3 8.81 -40.00 -15.86
C ASN A 3 7.71 -38.94 -15.81
N LEU A 4 6.48 -39.29 -16.21
CA LEU A 4 5.31 -38.40 -16.21
C LEU A 4 5.04 -37.76 -14.83
N LYS A 5 5.47 -38.39 -13.72
CA LYS A 5 5.38 -37.76 -12.39
C LYS A 5 6.35 -36.59 -12.20
N GLN A 6 7.51 -36.59 -12.86
CA GLN A 6 8.46 -35.47 -12.82
C GLN A 6 8.03 -34.30 -13.72
N VAL A 7 7.29 -34.56 -14.80
CA VAL A 7 6.71 -33.51 -15.66
C VAL A 7 5.55 -32.81 -14.92
N LEU A 8 4.68 -33.57 -14.25
CA LEU A 8 3.60 -33.00 -13.43
C LEU A 8 4.09 -32.26 -12.18
N LEU A 9 5.28 -32.57 -11.66
CA LEU A 9 5.89 -31.82 -10.56
C LEU A 9 6.54 -30.51 -11.03
N PHE A 10 6.77 -30.32 -12.33
CA PHE A 10 7.35 -29.09 -12.90
C PHE A 10 6.29 -28.02 -13.20
N GLU A 11 5.02 -28.41 -13.34
CA GLU A 11 3.90 -27.47 -13.54
C GLU A 11 3.35 -26.90 -12.22
N ALA A 12 3.75 -27.42 -11.06
CA ALA A 12 3.28 -26.99 -9.74
C ALA A 12 4.26 -26.06 -8.98
N ASN A 13 5.12 -25.36 -9.70
CA ASN A 13 6.01 -24.33 -9.15
C ASN A 13 5.81 -22.99 -9.87
N THR A 14 4.61 -22.73 -10.38
CA THR A 14 4.16 -21.36 -10.58
C THR A 14 4.06 -20.75 -9.18
N PHE A 15 4.90 -19.75 -8.95
CA PHE A 15 4.84 -18.99 -7.71
C PHE A 15 3.59 -18.12 -7.76
N ASP A 16 2.44 -18.74 -7.46
CA ASP A 16 1.12 -18.15 -7.65
C ASP A 16 0.97 -16.90 -6.78
N ASN A 17 0.31 -15.89 -7.34
CA ASN A 17 -0.08 -14.72 -6.58
C ASN A 17 -0.98 -15.19 -5.43
N PRO A 18 -0.66 -14.90 -4.16
CA PRO A 18 -1.38 -15.46 -3.02
C PRO A 18 -2.84 -15.00 -2.93
N LEU A 19 -3.24 -14.01 -3.73
CA LEU A 19 -4.61 -13.52 -3.87
C LEU A 19 -5.44 -14.34 -4.87
N ASP A 20 -4.81 -15.14 -5.71
CA ASP A 20 -5.50 -15.91 -6.73
C ASP A 20 -6.52 -16.88 -6.12
N GLY A 21 -7.67 -17.01 -6.77
CA GLY A 21 -8.80 -17.79 -6.28
C GLY A 21 -9.58 -17.16 -5.12
N LYS A 22 -9.24 -15.94 -4.68
CA LYS A 22 -10.03 -15.20 -3.67
C LYS A 22 -11.13 -14.35 -4.31
N SER A 23 -12.18 -14.08 -3.54
CA SER A 23 -13.09 -12.97 -3.87
C SER A 23 -12.39 -11.64 -3.58
N LYS A 24 -12.80 -10.56 -4.25
CA LYS A 24 -12.24 -9.21 -4.05
C LYS A 24 -12.19 -8.78 -2.58
N ARG A 25 -13.30 -8.99 -1.84
CA ARG A 25 -13.38 -8.70 -0.41
C ARG A 25 -12.37 -9.52 0.41
N ASN A 26 -12.25 -10.82 0.13
CA ASN A 26 -11.32 -11.68 0.86
C ASN A 26 -9.86 -11.35 0.51
N ALA A 27 -9.58 -10.95 -0.73
CA ALA A 27 -8.27 -10.48 -1.15
C ALA A 27 -7.88 -9.19 -0.42
N ALA A 28 -8.76 -8.18 -0.39
CA ALA A 28 -8.53 -6.93 0.35
C ALA A 28 -8.29 -7.18 1.86
N ASN A 29 -9.14 -7.99 2.50
CA ASN A 29 -8.97 -8.36 3.91
C ASN A 29 -7.65 -9.08 4.17
N TRP A 30 -7.23 -9.97 3.26
CA TRP A 30 -5.96 -10.66 3.36
C TRP A 30 -4.79 -9.66 3.30
N VAL A 31 -4.81 -8.72 2.36
CA VAL A 31 -3.80 -7.66 2.25
C VAL A 31 -3.72 -6.86 3.54
N HIS A 32 -4.86 -6.36 4.05
CA HIS A 32 -4.92 -5.67 5.34
C HIS A 32 -4.31 -6.48 6.49
N GLY A 33 -4.60 -7.79 6.56
CA GLY A 33 -4.04 -8.68 7.57
C GLY A 33 -2.52 -8.87 7.47
N LYS A 34 -1.92 -8.66 6.29
CA LYS A 34 -0.46 -8.80 6.09
C LYS A 34 0.34 -7.54 6.34
N VAL A 35 -0.29 -6.36 6.25
CA VAL A 35 0.42 -5.08 6.34
C VAL A 35 -0.10 -4.13 7.41
N GLY A 36 -1.24 -4.44 8.05
CA GLY A 36 -1.85 -3.57 9.06
C GLY A 36 -1.03 -3.33 10.32
N THR A 37 0.11 -4.02 10.52
CA THR A 37 1.07 -3.71 11.59
C THR A 37 2.00 -2.56 11.24
N PHE A 38 2.30 -2.34 9.95
CA PHE A 38 3.17 -1.24 9.50
C PHE A 38 2.49 0.13 9.60
N THR A 39 1.16 0.15 9.66
CA THR A 39 0.37 1.39 9.78
C THR A 39 0.09 1.78 11.23
N ARG A 40 0.66 1.09 12.23
CA ARG A 40 0.36 1.35 13.65
C ARG A 40 1.41 2.27 14.26
N GLY A 41 0.93 3.35 14.87
CA GLY A 41 1.76 4.30 15.60
C GLY A 41 2.02 5.59 14.83
N LYS A 42 2.79 6.46 15.46
CA LYS A 42 3.22 7.77 14.96
C LYS A 42 4.66 7.68 14.48
N PHE A 43 4.93 8.23 13.31
CA PHE A 43 6.23 8.13 12.64
C PHE A 43 6.84 9.52 12.44
N SER A 44 8.18 9.58 12.39
CA SER A 44 8.95 10.78 12.08
C SER A 44 10.20 10.36 11.31
N ASP A 45 10.13 10.47 10.00
CA ASP A 45 11.26 10.24 9.09
C ASP A 45 10.99 10.91 7.74
N GLU A 46 12.04 11.22 7.01
CA GLU A 46 11.94 11.90 5.71
C GLU A 46 11.69 10.91 4.55
N TYR A 47 11.85 9.61 4.79
CA TYR A 47 11.87 8.55 3.77
C TYR A 47 10.53 7.84 3.59
N TRP A 48 9.53 8.16 4.42
CA TRP A 48 8.24 7.47 4.48
C TRP A 48 8.42 5.96 4.75
N GLN A 49 9.30 5.63 5.70
CA GLN A 49 9.74 4.25 5.96
C GLN A 49 8.59 3.23 6.08
N PRO A 50 7.48 3.51 6.78
CA PRO A 50 6.37 2.56 6.87
C PRO A 50 5.70 2.28 5.52
N VAL A 51 5.61 3.30 4.65
CA VAL A 51 5.08 3.14 3.27
C VAL A 51 6.02 2.26 2.44
N GLN A 52 7.33 2.49 2.54
CA GLN A 52 8.34 1.66 1.88
C GLN A 52 8.30 0.21 2.36
N ASP A 53 8.10 -0.01 3.66
CA ASP A 53 8.02 -1.34 4.25
C ASP A 53 6.76 -2.10 3.79
N ILE A 54 5.64 -1.40 3.58
CA ILE A 54 4.43 -1.97 2.98
C ILE A 54 4.69 -2.42 1.53
N PHE A 55 5.33 -1.59 0.70
CA PHE A 55 5.65 -1.97 -0.68
C PHE A 55 6.66 -3.12 -0.76
N LYS A 56 7.72 -3.09 0.05
CA LYS A 56 8.65 -4.24 0.19
C LYS A 56 7.92 -5.49 0.65
N ARG A 57 6.89 -5.36 1.50
CA ARG A 57 6.07 -6.48 1.92
C ARG A 57 5.22 -7.02 0.76
N PHE A 58 4.71 -6.18 -0.12
CA PHE A 58 4.03 -6.64 -1.34
C PHE A 58 4.98 -7.40 -2.27
N ASP A 59 6.20 -6.90 -2.48
CA ASP A 59 7.24 -7.60 -3.26
C ASP A 59 7.58 -8.96 -2.65
N PHE A 60 7.80 -8.99 -1.32
CA PHE A 60 8.08 -10.23 -0.59
C PHE A 60 6.94 -11.25 -0.71
N LEU A 61 5.69 -10.78 -0.70
CA LEU A 61 4.50 -11.61 -0.86
C LEU A 61 4.19 -11.93 -2.33
N ARG A 62 4.98 -11.41 -3.28
CA ARG A 62 4.83 -11.62 -4.72
C ARG A 62 3.46 -11.22 -5.24
N LEU A 63 2.96 -10.10 -4.75
CA LEU A 63 1.76 -9.48 -5.30
C LEU A 63 2.10 -8.81 -6.62
N ASP A 64 1.25 -8.96 -7.63
CA ASP A 64 1.34 -8.18 -8.87
C ASP A 64 0.80 -6.77 -8.63
N TRP A 65 1.63 -5.93 -7.99
CA TRP A 65 1.27 -4.57 -7.64
C TRP A 65 1.94 -3.55 -8.57
N THR A 66 1.28 -2.41 -8.76
CA THR A 66 1.80 -1.32 -9.58
C THR A 66 1.59 0.01 -8.85
N PRO A 67 2.63 0.85 -8.70
CA PRO A 67 2.47 2.18 -8.11
C PRO A 67 1.60 3.06 -9.01
N GLY A 68 0.72 3.84 -8.38
CA GLY A 68 -0.12 4.84 -9.01
C GLY A 68 0.40 6.26 -8.73
N LYS A 69 -0.54 7.22 -8.64
CA LYS A 69 -0.22 8.62 -8.38
C LYS A 69 0.30 8.80 -6.95
N THR A 70 1.28 9.70 -6.80
CA THR A 70 1.74 10.19 -5.49
C THR A 70 1.63 11.71 -5.47
N TRP A 71 1.09 12.29 -4.40
CA TRP A 71 0.98 13.75 -4.27
C TRP A 71 0.90 14.20 -2.81
N TYR A 72 1.16 15.49 -2.60
CA TYR A 72 0.90 16.17 -1.32
C TYR A 72 -0.42 16.92 -1.40
N ASP A 73 -1.20 16.87 -0.33
CA ASP A 73 -2.27 17.82 -0.11
C ASP A 73 -1.78 18.91 0.83
N GLU A 74 -2.16 20.15 0.56
CA GLU A 74 -1.75 21.32 1.31
C GLU A 74 -2.93 22.02 1.97
N GLU A 75 -2.68 22.68 3.09
CA GLU A 75 -3.64 23.51 3.80
C GLU A 75 -3.08 24.91 4.02
N ARG A 76 -3.96 25.92 3.95
CA ARG A 76 -3.60 27.31 4.20
C ARG A 76 -3.62 27.58 5.69
N VAL A 77 -2.48 28.01 6.22
CA VAL A 77 -2.29 28.35 7.64
C VAL A 77 -1.94 29.83 7.76
N THR A 78 -2.53 30.51 8.73
CA THR A 78 -2.21 31.90 9.08
C THR A 78 -1.21 31.91 10.24
N ARG A 79 -0.06 32.55 10.04
CA ARG A 79 0.98 32.74 11.05
C ARG A 79 0.63 33.86 12.02
N GLN A 80 1.35 33.93 13.14
CA GLN A 80 1.15 34.97 14.16
C GLN A 80 1.39 36.40 13.64
N ASP A 81 2.22 36.55 12.60
CA ASP A 81 2.47 37.84 11.93
C ASP A 81 1.35 38.25 10.95
N GLY A 82 0.28 37.46 10.84
CA GLY A 82 -0.84 37.69 9.94
C GLY A 82 -0.62 37.23 8.49
N SER A 83 0.56 36.71 8.15
CA SER A 83 0.82 36.12 6.83
C SER A 83 0.13 34.77 6.69
N SER A 84 -0.29 34.42 5.47
CA SER A 84 -0.78 33.07 5.17
C SER A 84 0.24 32.31 4.33
N VAL A 85 0.49 31.06 4.68
CA VAL A 85 1.33 30.13 3.92
C VAL A 85 0.57 28.82 3.68
N SER A 86 0.83 28.19 2.54
CA SER A 86 0.36 26.83 2.26
C SER A 86 1.38 25.84 2.82
N VAL A 87 0.95 24.92 3.69
CA VAL A 87 1.82 23.88 4.25
C VAL A 87 1.30 22.50 3.85
N PRO A 88 2.18 21.55 3.51
CA PRO A 88 1.76 20.19 3.21
C PRO A 88 1.25 19.51 4.49
N VAL A 89 0.03 18.98 4.46
CA VAL A 89 -0.62 18.35 5.61
C VAL A 89 -0.70 16.84 5.50
N ARG A 90 -0.60 16.28 4.29
CA ARG A 90 -0.54 14.83 4.07
C ARG A 90 0.11 14.50 2.74
N LYS A 91 0.61 13.27 2.64
CA LYS A 91 1.08 12.66 1.40
C LYS A 91 0.25 11.44 1.08
N THR A 92 -0.26 11.35 -0.14
CA THR A 92 -1.04 10.21 -0.62
C THR A 92 -0.24 9.41 -1.63
N PHE A 93 -0.33 8.09 -1.54
CA PHE A 93 0.24 7.11 -2.47
C PHE A 93 -0.87 6.17 -2.94
N GLU A 94 -1.14 6.15 -4.24
CA GLU A 94 -2.03 5.18 -4.86
C GLU A 94 -1.26 3.98 -5.39
N PHE A 95 -1.92 2.83 -5.47
CA PHE A 95 -1.40 1.64 -6.11
C PHE A 95 -2.54 0.73 -6.55
N THR A 96 -2.23 -0.25 -7.38
CA THR A 96 -3.15 -1.33 -7.74
C THR A 96 -2.51 -2.69 -7.47
N ILE A 97 -3.32 -3.72 -7.23
CA ILE A 97 -2.87 -5.11 -7.14
C ILE A 97 -3.77 -5.96 -8.03
N LYS A 98 -3.19 -6.60 -9.05
CA LYS A 98 -3.91 -7.51 -9.95
C LYS A 98 -3.88 -8.93 -9.39
N PHE A 99 -4.94 -9.70 -9.67
CA PHE A 99 -5.05 -11.12 -9.32
C PHE A 99 -6.17 -11.78 -10.12
N VAL A 100 -6.18 -13.11 -10.17
CA VAL A 100 -7.27 -13.89 -10.74
C VAL A 100 -8.25 -14.27 -9.64
N ASN A 101 -9.49 -13.82 -9.73
CA ASN A 101 -10.48 -14.04 -8.68
C ASN A 101 -11.01 -15.49 -8.63
N ASN A 102 -11.87 -15.78 -7.66
CA ASN A 102 -12.53 -17.07 -7.47
C ASN A 102 -13.52 -17.51 -8.57
N ARG A 103 -13.57 -16.79 -9.69
CA ARG A 103 -14.37 -17.10 -10.88
C ARG A 103 -13.48 -17.17 -12.13
N ASP A 104 -12.17 -17.34 -11.94
CA ASP A 104 -11.16 -17.40 -12.99
C ASP A 104 -11.15 -16.16 -13.90
N LYS A 105 -11.46 -14.98 -13.35
CA LYS A 105 -11.41 -13.69 -14.04
C LYS A 105 -10.37 -12.78 -13.41
N GLU A 106 -9.65 -12.03 -14.23
CA GLU A 106 -8.79 -10.94 -13.76
C GLU A 106 -9.61 -9.90 -12.99
N ASP A 107 -9.12 -9.51 -11.82
CA ASP A 107 -9.66 -8.46 -10.97
C ASP A 107 -8.51 -7.61 -10.43
N VAL A 108 -8.85 -6.44 -9.90
CA VAL A 108 -7.88 -5.44 -9.45
C VAL A 108 -8.34 -4.87 -8.12
N LEU A 109 -7.48 -4.93 -7.11
CA LEU A 109 -7.62 -4.13 -5.89
C LEU A 109 -7.04 -2.73 -6.13
N TYR A 110 -7.80 -1.72 -5.73
CA TYR A 110 -7.33 -0.34 -5.70
C TYR A 110 -6.93 0.00 -4.27
N GLY A 111 -5.68 0.45 -4.12
CA GLY A 111 -5.09 0.78 -2.85
C GLY A 111 -4.74 2.25 -2.74
N ARG A 112 -4.91 2.80 -1.53
CA ARG A 112 -4.49 4.15 -1.18
C ARG A 112 -3.85 4.14 0.21
N MET A 113 -2.61 4.62 0.29
CA MET A 113 -1.96 4.96 1.55
C MET A 113 -1.96 6.48 1.74
N VAL A 114 -2.24 6.92 2.96
CA VAL A 114 -2.20 8.33 3.34
C VAL A 114 -1.33 8.47 4.58
N ALA A 115 -0.23 9.20 4.44
CA ALA A 115 0.59 9.68 5.54
C ALA A 115 0.07 11.07 5.94
N ALA A 116 -0.74 11.13 6.99
CA ALA A 116 -1.35 12.37 7.48
C ALA A 116 -0.48 13.00 8.56
N GLY A 117 -0.24 14.30 8.45
CA GLY A 117 0.55 15.08 9.39
C GLY A 117 -0.03 15.06 10.80
N ALA A 118 0.85 14.82 11.77
CA ALA A 118 0.58 14.81 13.21
C ALA A 118 1.58 15.70 13.97
N GLY A 119 2.32 16.54 13.24
CA GLY A 119 3.31 17.49 13.73
C GLY A 119 2.72 18.81 14.22
N SER A 120 3.55 19.86 14.21
CA SER A 120 3.12 21.22 14.52
C SER A 120 2.30 21.82 13.37
N VAL A 121 1.64 22.95 13.64
CA VAL A 121 0.91 23.70 12.60
C VAL A 121 1.83 24.21 11.48
N GLU A 122 3.07 24.57 11.82
CA GLU A 122 4.07 25.09 10.87
C GLU A 122 4.76 23.98 10.09
N GLU A 123 4.93 22.80 10.72
CA GLU A 123 5.54 21.62 10.12
C GLU A 123 4.66 20.38 10.34
N PRO A 124 3.49 20.28 9.67
CA PRO A 124 2.54 19.20 9.92
C PRO A 124 3.11 17.80 9.69
N LEU A 125 4.03 17.66 8.73
CA LEU A 125 4.67 16.40 8.35
C LEU A 125 5.97 16.09 9.11
N SER A 126 6.36 16.92 10.10
CA SER A 126 7.47 16.58 11.02
C SER A 126 7.23 15.28 11.78
N SER A 127 5.96 14.90 11.92
CA SER A 127 5.53 13.56 12.31
C SER A 127 4.22 13.23 11.60
N TYR A 128 3.89 11.95 11.44
CA TYR A 128 2.73 11.53 10.68
C TYR A 128 2.18 10.17 11.12
N ASP A 129 0.90 9.96 10.85
CA ASP A 129 0.23 8.66 10.97
C ASP A 129 -0.05 8.10 9.56
N VAL A 130 0.11 6.79 9.39
CA VAL A 130 -0.15 6.12 8.11
C VAL A 130 -1.47 5.37 8.17
N THR A 131 -2.32 5.61 7.18
CA THR A 131 -3.54 4.82 6.97
C THR A 131 -3.47 4.15 5.61
N LEU A 132 -4.02 2.94 5.53
CA LEU A 132 -4.13 2.17 4.30
C LEU A 132 -5.58 1.80 4.08
N THR A 133 -6.06 1.98 2.85
CA THR A 133 -7.34 1.48 2.37
C THR A 133 -7.11 0.65 1.12
N VAL A 134 -7.71 -0.53 1.04
CA VAL A 134 -7.65 -1.42 -0.13
C VAL A 134 -9.06 -1.95 -0.43
N GLY A 135 -9.49 -1.89 -1.69
CA GLY A 135 -10.85 -2.28 -2.09
C GLY A 135 -10.99 -2.77 -3.52
#